data_AF-A0A0U4FHR3-F1
#
_entry.id   AF-A0A0U4FHR3-F1
#
_cell.length_a   1.000
_cell.length_b   1.000
_cell.length_c   1.000
_cell.angle_alpha   90.00
_cell.angle_beta   90.00
_cell.angle_gamma   90.00
#
_symmetry.space_group_name_H-M   'P 1'
#
loop_
_entity.id
_entity.type
_entity.pdbx_description
1 polymer ?
#
loop_
_entity_poly.entity_id
_entity_poly.type
_entity_poly.pdbx_seq_one_letter_code
_entity_poly.pdbx_strand_id
1 'polypeptide(L)' 'MCAADKLLDRIEFLRNKMTEIAFDKGFTSNEAITTSQELDKLLNLYESMKQVNGQKKVE' A
#
# COMPACT_ATOMS: atom_id res chain seq x y z
N MET A 1 -13.98 8.22 -11.61
CA MET A 1 -13.01 7.47 -10.79
C MET A 1 -11.81 8.37 -10.49
N CYS A 2 -11.62 8.74 -9.23
CA CYS A 2 -10.50 9.57 -8.80
C CYS A 2 -9.20 8.75 -8.76
N ALA A 3 -8.04 9.41 -8.82
CA ALA A 3 -6.73 8.75 -8.74
C ALA A 3 -6.53 7.98 -7.42
N ALA A 4 -7.11 8.49 -6.33
CA ALA A 4 -7.15 7.84 -5.02
C ALA A 4 -7.82 6.46 -5.04
N ASP A 5 -8.90 6.31 -5.82
CA ASP A 5 -9.70 5.09 -5.93
C ASP A 5 -8.89 3.96 -6.57
N LYS A 6 -8.18 4.28 -7.66
CA LYS A 6 -7.27 3.34 -8.33
C LYS A 6 -6.11 2.91 -7.45
N LEU A 7 -5.67 3.79 -6.55
CA LEU A 7 -4.58 3.49 -5.64
C LEU A 7 -5.04 2.57 -4.51
N LEU A 8 -6.25 2.79 -3.98
CA LEU A 8 -6.88 1.91 -3.00
C LEU A 8 -7.11 0.50 -3.56
N ASP A 9 -7.62 0.40 -4.80
CA ASP A 9 -7.79 -0.88 -5.49
C ASP A 9 -6.46 -1.65 -5.61
N ARG A 10 -5.38 -0.92 -5.95
CA ARG A 10 -4.03 -1.48 -6.02
C ARG A 10 -3.52 -1.96 -4.66
N ILE A 11 -3.77 -1.20 -3.59
CA ILE A 11 -3.39 -1.54 -2.22
C ILE A 11 -4.13 -2.79 -1.77
N GLU A 12 -5.44 -2.89 -2.04
CA GLU A 12 -6.23 -4.04 -1.64
C GLU A 12 -5.82 -5.31 -2.39
N PHE A 13 -5.53 -5.19 -3.69
CA PHE A 13 -4.98 -6.28 -4.49
C PHE A 13 -3.64 -6.78 -3.93
N LEU A 14 -2.70 -5.88 -3.65
CA LEU A 14 -1.39 -6.23 -3.08
C LEU A 14 -1.51 -6.79 -1.66
N ARG A 15 -2.47 -6.33 -0.86
CA ARG A 15 -2.75 -6.86 0.46
C ARG A 15 -3.17 -8.33 0.38
N ASN A 16 -4.14 -8.64 -0.49
CA ASN A 16 -4.59 -10.02 -0.69
C ASN A 16 -3.44 -10.91 -1.17
N LYS A 17 -2.66 -10.42 -2.15
CA LYS A 17 -1.49 -11.14 -2.66
C LYS A 17 -0.44 -11.38 -1.58
N MET A 18 -0.18 -10.39 -0.72
CA MET A 18 0.74 -10.55 0.41
C MET A 18 0.22 -11.61 1.40
N THR A 19 -1.08 -11.61 1.70
CA THR A 19 -1.70 -12.62 2.57
C THR A 19 -1.59 -14.02 1.97
N GLU A 20 -1.84 -14.19 0.67
CA GLU A 20 -1.66 -15.46 -0.01
C GLU A 20 -0.21 -15.95 0.04
N ILE A 21 0.76 -15.08 -0.27
CA ILE A 21 2.19 -15.41 -0.22
C ILE A 21 2.62 -15.74 1.21
N ALA A 22 2.11 -15.00 2.20
CA ALA A 22 2.42 -15.26 3.59
C ALA A 22 1.80 -16.57 4.10
N PHE A 23 0.64 -16.96 3.57
CA PHE A 23 0.01 -18.24 3.89
C PHE A 23 0.72 -19.42 3.22
N ASP A 24 1.15 -19.25 1.97
CA ASP A 24 1.83 -20.29 1.17
C ASP A 24 3.32 -20.45 1.56
N LYS A 25 4.04 -19.33 1.66
CA LYS A 25 5.51 -19.29 1.82
C LYS A 25 5.98 -18.72 3.16
N GLY A 26 5.09 -18.16 3.97
CA GLY A 26 5.45 -17.49 5.22
C GLY A 26 5.87 -16.03 5.02
N PHE A 27 5.67 -15.21 6.05
CA PHE A 27 6.00 -13.77 6.05
C PHE A 27 7.51 -13.46 5.92
N THR A 28 8.37 -14.44 6.18
CA THR A 28 9.84 -14.31 6.07
C THR A 28 10.36 -14.62 4.67
N SER A 29 9.51 -15.09 3.76
CA SER A 29 9.91 -15.33 2.38
C SER A 29 10.19 -14.02 1.66
N ASN A 30 11.20 -14.03 0.80
CA ASN A 30 11.64 -12.84 0.06
C ASN A 30 10.50 -12.23 -0.77
N GLU A 31 9.57 -13.05 -1.27
CA GLU A 31 8.35 -12.60 -1.95
C GLU A 31 7.38 -11.86 -1.02
N ALA A 32 7.18 -12.34 0.22
CA ALA A 32 6.33 -11.67 1.20
C ALA A 32 6.94 -10.32 1.61
N ILE A 33 8.26 -10.28 1.83
CA ILE A 33 9.00 -9.07 2.15
C ILE A 33 8.91 -8.05 1.01
N THR A 34 9.14 -8.49 -0.23
CA THR A 34 9.05 -7.62 -1.41
C THR A 34 7.64 -7.07 -1.58
N THR A 35 6.62 -7.92 -1.44
CA THR A 35 5.21 -7.50 -1.56
C THR A 35 4.83 -6.53 -0.44
N SER A 36 5.29 -6.76 0.79
CA SER A 36 5.08 -5.85 1.93
C SER A 36 5.72 -4.48 1.69
N GLN A 37 6.93 -4.43 1.13
CA GLN A 37 7.60 -3.18 0.80
C GLN A 37 6.88 -2.41 -0.32
N GLU A 38 6.31 -3.11 -1.29
CA GLU A 38 5.56 -2.49 -2.37
C GLU A 38 4.21 -1.95 -1.88
N LEU A 39 3.53 -2.68 -1.00
CA LEU A 39 2.32 -2.25 -0.32
C LEU A 39 2.56 -0.98 0.52
N ASP A 40 3.65 -0.97 1.30
CA ASP A 40 4.04 0.17 2.14
C ASP A 40 4.35 1.42 1.31
N LYS A 41 5.03 1.27 0.16
CA LYS A 41 5.25 2.38 -0.78
C LYS A 41 3.95 2.96 -1.33
N LEU A 42 2.97 2.11 -1.66
CA LEU A 42 1.68 2.57 -2.15
C LEU A 42 0.86 3.27 -1.06
N LEU A 43 0.91 2.76 0.18
CA LEU A 43 0.30 3.43 1.32
C LEU A 43 0.92 4.80 1.57
N ASN A 44 2.25 4.90 1.58
CA ASN A 44 2.94 6.18 1.71
C ASN A 44 2.60 7.15 0.57
N LEU A 45 2.44 6.66 -0.66
CA LEU A 45 1.98 7.45 -1.81
C LEU A 45 0.54 7.94 -1.62
N TYR A 46 -0.35 7.07 -1.12
CA TYR A 46 -1.73 7.41 -0.80
C TYR A 46 -1.80 8.50 0.26
N GLU A 47 -1.08 8.30 1.36
CA GLU A 47 -1.00 9.24 2.46
C GLU A 47 -0.40 10.56 1.99
N SER A 48 0.67 10.53 1.20
CA SER A 48 1.26 11.74 0.60
C SER A 48 0.24 12.48 -0.28
N MET A 49 -0.47 11.78 -1.17
CA MET A 49 -1.52 12.41 -2.00
C MET A 49 -2.65 13.00 -1.15
N LYS A 50 -3.07 12.29 -0.10
CA LYS A 50 -4.13 12.74 0.81
C LYS A 50 -3.67 13.91 1.68
N GLN A 51 -2.42 13.91 2.13
CA GLN A 51 -1.81 14.92 2.99
C GLN A 51 -1.51 16.21 2.21
N VAL A 52 -1.08 16.12 0.95
CA VAL A 52 -0.95 17.29 0.06
C VAL A 52 -2.28 18.02 -0.11
N ASN A 53 -3.40 17.30 -0.03
CA ASN A 53 -4.75 17.90 -0.06
C ASN A 53 -5.22 18.41 1.33
N GLY A 54 -4.46 18.17 2.40
CA GLY A 54 -4.77 18.52 3.79
C GLY A 54 -3.81 19.51 4.46
N GLN A 55 -2.71 19.91 3.81
CA GLN A 55 -1.78 20.90 4.35
C GLN A 55 -2.24 22.35 4.11
N LYS A 56 -3.31 22.72 4.81
CA LYS A 56 -3.39 24.01 5.50
C LYS A 56 -3.71 23.71 6.96
N LYS A 57 -2.65 23.58 7.77
CA LYS A 57 -2.57 23.64 9.25
C LYS A 57 -1.34 22.85 9.68
N VAL A 58 -0.41 23.33 10.50
CA VAL A 58 -0.22 24.62 11.15
C VAL A 58 1.28 24.73 11.46
N GLU A 59 1.74 25.99 11.50
CA GLU A 59 2.97 26.58 12.06
C GLU A 59 3.95 25.70 12.86
#